data_AF-A0A9Q9IS23-F1
#
_entry.id   AF-A0A9Q9IS23-F1
#
_cell.length_a   1.000
_cell.length_b   1.000
_cell.length_c   1.000
_cell.angle_alpha   90.00
_cell.angle_beta   90.00
_cell.angle_gamma   90.00
#
_symmetry.space_group_name_H-M   'P 1'
#
loop_
_entity.id
_entity.type
_entity.pdbx_description
1 polymer ?
#
loop_
_entity_poly.entity_id
_entity_poly.type
_entity_poly.pdbx_seq_one_letter_code
_entity_poly.pdbx_strand_id
1 'polypeptide(L)'
;MRLGRERSSSPFRLYQAAVEGSAEYAGSGICAFCRKATDGRLALSVGADVIYRCTTCEQPFSVRAEEHDRRAKTCPHCGMVDDGYRLGDDPAICYPCLSSGRAALTKDTEFGMVTWSDAMRGRTHGVPGLARTQPGFSLADPDPDGWVAVNIPPNVLLELVHTPTYRTYQGVEWLFCCATAMLYCGEWTKTDFINHKTGDPEAVLIEVFEGTQPWMWNQVPNDPQHDTGWGFYVFECELCNRTRGHFDMT
;
A
#
# COMPACT_ATOMS: atom_id res chain seq x y z
N MET A 1 -15.22 14.84 -19.81
CA MET A 1 -15.73 15.72 -18.73
C MET A 1 -15.74 14.85 -17.48
N ARG A 2 -14.73 14.94 -16.60
CA ARG A 2 -14.65 14.10 -15.39
C ARG A 2 -15.77 14.59 -14.45
N LEU A 3 -16.80 13.78 -14.22
CA LEU A 3 -17.78 14.05 -13.16
C LEU A 3 -17.00 14.07 -11.86
N GLY A 4 -16.96 15.24 -11.21
CA GLY A 4 -16.16 15.49 -10.03
C GLY A 4 -16.65 14.63 -8.87
N ARG A 5 -16.05 13.45 -8.69
CA ARG A 5 -15.86 12.95 -7.33
C ARG A 5 -15.02 14.00 -6.63
N GLU A 6 -15.60 14.70 -5.65
CA GLU A 6 -14.82 15.44 -4.67
C GLU A 6 -13.73 14.48 -4.21
N ARG A 7 -12.46 14.81 -4.50
CA ARG A 7 -11.35 14.01 -4.00
C ARG A 7 -11.54 13.99 -2.48
N SER A 8 -11.87 12.82 -1.93
CA SER A 8 -11.65 12.56 -0.51
C SER A 8 -10.26 13.10 -0.21
N SER A 9 -10.17 14.03 0.75
CA SER A 9 -8.91 14.67 1.12
C SER A 9 -8.07 13.69 1.96
N SER A 10 -7.85 12.49 1.43
CA SER A 10 -6.96 11.52 2.05
C SER A 10 -5.60 12.18 2.22
N PRO A 11 -5.00 12.07 3.41
CA PRO A 11 -3.68 12.64 3.67
C PRO A 11 -2.56 11.83 3.00
N PHE A 12 -2.88 10.74 2.32
CA PHE A 12 -1.92 9.86 1.66
C PHE A 12 -2.04 10.00 0.15
N ARG A 13 -0.91 10.30 -0.51
CA ARG A 13 -0.91 10.57 -1.96
C ARG A 13 -1.38 9.38 -2.77
N LEU A 14 -1.02 8.16 -2.35
CA LEU A 14 -1.32 6.93 -3.08
C LEU A 14 -2.66 6.29 -2.68
N TYR A 15 -3.47 6.94 -1.85
CA TYR A 15 -4.74 6.38 -1.37
C TYR A 15 -5.88 7.39 -1.53
N GLN A 16 -6.65 7.31 -2.61
CA GLN A 16 -7.77 8.23 -2.87
C GLN A 16 -9.06 7.81 -2.16
N ALA A 17 -9.23 6.51 -1.89
CA ALA A 17 -10.40 5.99 -1.19
C ALA A 17 -10.50 6.55 0.25
N ALA A 18 -11.64 6.31 0.90
CA ALA A 18 -11.81 6.62 2.31
C ALA A 18 -10.84 5.79 3.15
N VAL A 19 -10.04 6.43 4.01
CA VAL A 19 -9.02 5.75 4.83
C VAL A 19 -9.68 4.85 5.88
N GLU A 20 -10.94 5.12 6.23
CA GLU A 20 -11.78 4.29 7.09
C GLU A 20 -11.99 2.87 6.53
N GLY A 21 -11.88 2.72 5.20
CA GLY A 21 -11.92 1.42 4.52
C GLY A 21 -10.57 0.69 4.48
N SER A 22 -9.49 1.26 5.02
CA SER A 22 -8.19 0.59 5.07
C SER A 22 -8.19 -0.59 6.05
N ALA A 23 -7.28 -1.53 5.82
CA ALA A 23 -7.12 -2.71 6.67
C ALA A 23 -6.67 -2.32 8.09
N GLU A 24 -5.86 -1.26 8.22
CA GLU A 24 -5.32 -0.82 9.50
C GLU A 24 -6.22 0.16 10.26
N TYR A 25 -7.36 0.59 9.72
CA TYR A 25 -8.16 1.65 10.37
C TYR A 25 -8.59 1.28 11.79
N ALA A 26 -8.21 2.12 12.76
CA ALA A 26 -8.40 1.90 14.19
C ALA A 26 -9.26 2.99 14.85
N GLY A 27 -10.00 3.76 14.06
CA GLY A 27 -10.87 4.84 14.56
C GLY A 27 -10.10 6.05 15.12
N SER A 28 -10.82 6.94 15.79
CA SER A 28 -10.22 8.08 16.49
C SER A 28 -9.49 7.66 17.76
N GLY A 29 -8.68 8.57 18.32
CA GLY A 29 -8.03 8.37 19.62
C GLY A 29 -6.68 9.06 19.74
N ILE A 30 -5.81 8.54 20.62
CA ILE A 30 -4.47 9.10 20.86
C ILE A 30 -3.44 8.34 20.03
N CYS A 31 -2.60 9.08 19.29
CA CYS A 31 -1.48 8.48 18.55
C CYS A 31 -0.38 7.99 19.49
N ALA A 32 0.08 6.75 19.28
CA ALA A 32 1.13 6.15 20.10
C ALA A 32 2.48 6.90 20.03
N PHE A 33 2.80 7.56 18.92
CA PHE A 33 4.05 8.32 18.78
C PHE A 33 3.97 9.78 19.25
N CYS A 34 3.03 10.59 18.73
CA CYS A 34 2.99 12.02 19.06
C CYS A 34 2.14 12.34 20.29
N ARG A 35 1.41 11.35 20.83
CA ARG A 35 0.49 11.51 21.97
C ARG A 35 -0.60 12.57 21.76
N LYS A 36 -0.85 13.00 20.52
CA LYS A 36 -1.94 13.91 20.16
C LYS A 36 -3.22 13.12 19.89
N ALA A 37 -4.36 13.69 20.27
CA ALA A 37 -5.67 13.24 19.82
C ALA A 37 -5.80 13.46 18.29
N THR A 38 -6.48 12.54 17.62
CA THR A 38 -6.69 12.54 16.17
C THR A 38 -8.02 11.88 15.85
N ASP A 39 -8.63 12.30 14.74
CA ASP A 39 -9.91 11.76 14.28
C ASP A 39 -9.74 10.40 13.58
N GLY A 40 -8.52 10.05 13.17
CA GLY A 40 -8.20 8.77 12.56
C GLY A 40 -6.83 8.23 12.97
N ARG A 41 -6.77 6.94 13.23
CA ARG A 41 -5.56 6.16 13.54
C ARG A 41 -5.50 4.89 12.72
N LEU A 42 -4.28 4.37 12.58
CA LEU A 42 -3.95 3.13 11.90
C LEU A 42 -3.21 2.22 12.87
N ALA A 43 -3.70 1.01 13.08
CA ALA A 43 -3.06 0.00 13.89
C ALA A 43 -1.77 -0.47 13.22
N LEU A 44 -0.70 -0.65 14.00
CA LEU A 44 0.53 -1.27 13.56
C LEU A 44 0.49 -2.76 13.93
N SER A 45 0.04 -3.58 13.00
CA SER A 45 -0.07 -5.03 13.15
C SER A 45 1.17 -5.78 12.63
N VAL A 46 1.09 -7.11 12.56
CA VAL A 46 2.09 -7.97 11.91
C VAL A 46 2.43 -7.42 10.52
N GLY A 47 3.72 -7.38 10.21
CA GLY A 47 4.23 -6.82 8.94
C GLY A 47 4.51 -5.32 8.97
N ALA A 48 4.10 -4.58 10.02
CA ALA A 48 4.50 -3.19 10.18
C ALA A 48 5.91 -3.06 10.81
N ASP A 49 6.59 -1.97 10.47
CA ASP A 49 7.87 -1.56 11.00
C ASP A 49 7.73 -0.22 11.74
N VAL A 50 8.32 -0.14 12.95
CA VAL A 50 8.53 1.11 13.68
C VAL A 50 9.88 1.68 13.29
N ILE A 51 9.92 2.94 12.85
CA ILE A 51 11.14 3.58 12.37
C ILE A 51 11.76 4.41 13.49
N TYR A 52 12.97 4.01 13.87
CA TYR A 52 13.79 4.68 14.87
C TYR A 52 14.84 5.54 14.19
N ARG A 53 15.32 6.56 14.90
CA ARG A 53 16.53 7.31 14.53
C ARG A 53 17.52 7.15 15.67
N CYS A 54 18.71 6.60 15.37
CA CYS A 54 19.73 6.40 16.38
C CYS A 54 20.15 7.75 16.98
N THR A 55 20.15 7.87 18.30
CA THR A 55 20.57 9.09 19.01
C THR A 55 22.07 9.39 18.87
N THR A 56 22.88 8.42 18.48
CA THR A 56 24.33 8.58 18.32
C THR A 56 24.76 8.86 16.88
N CYS A 57 24.35 8.03 15.92
CA CYS A 57 24.76 8.17 14.51
C CYS A 57 23.71 8.78 13.60
N GLU A 58 22.53 9.11 14.14
CA GLU A 58 21.39 9.71 13.44
C GLU A 58 20.82 8.90 12.26
N GLN A 59 21.35 7.70 12.01
CA GLN A 59 20.87 6.82 10.95
C GLN A 59 19.52 6.20 11.34
N PRO A 60 18.56 6.15 10.41
CA PRO A 60 17.31 5.46 10.65
C PRO A 60 17.50 3.94 10.63
N PHE A 61 16.68 3.24 11.40
CA PHE A 61 16.57 1.78 11.36
C PHE A 61 15.15 1.36 11.74
N SER A 62 14.70 0.24 11.20
CA SER A 62 13.38 -0.33 11.53
C SER A 62 13.48 -1.39 12.61
N VAL A 63 12.40 -1.54 13.37
CA VAL A 63 12.13 -2.69 14.24
C VAL A 63 10.71 -3.13 13.96
N ARG A 64 10.47 -4.45 13.87
CA ARG A 64 9.12 -4.99 13.66
C ARG A 64 8.18 -4.49 14.75
N ALA A 65 6.95 -4.12 14.37
CA ALA A 65 5.96 -3.61 15.31
C ALA A 65 5.68 -4.61 16.45
N GLU A 66 5.61 -5.91 16.19
CA GLU A 66 5.43 -6.94 17.25
C GLU A 66 6.61 -7.08 18.24
N GLU A 67 7.79 -6.54 17.89
CA GLU A 67 9.00 -6.61 18.70
C GLU A 67 9.30 -5.29 19.43
N HIS A 68 8.52 -4.24 19.18
CA HIS A 68 8.86 -2.89 19.58
C HIS A 68 8.95 -2.73 21.11
N ASP A 69 8.03 -3.34 21.88
CA ASP A 69 7.99 -3.20 23.34
C ASP A 69 8.95 -4.12 24.11
N ARG A 70 9.53 -5.13 23.45
CA ARG A 70 10.11 -6.26 24.20
C ARG A 70 11.56 -6.07 24.65
N ARG A 71 12.34 -5.12 24.11
CA ARG A 71 13.79 -4.96 24.39
C ARG A 71 14.32 -3.57 24.02
N ALA A 72 15.43 -3.18 24.64
CA ALA A 72 16.29 -2.11 24.12
C ALA A 72 16.75 -2.44 22.69
N LYS A 73 16.89 -1.43 21.85
CA LYS A 73 17.12 -1.58 20.40
C LYS A 73 18.57 -1.27 20.07
N THR A 74 19.25 -2.23 19.46
CA THR A 74 20.62 -2.02 18.99
C THR A 74 20.60 -1.41 17.60
N CYS A 75 21.20 -0.23 17.44
CA CYS A 75 21.39 0.38 16.14
C CYS A 75 22.28 -0.52 15.26
N PRO A 76 21.84 -0.95 14.07
CA PRO A 76 22.62 -1.81 13.20
C PRO A 76 23.85 -1.11 12.60
N HIS A 77 23.89 0.23 12.65
CA HIS A 77 24.97 1.04 12.04
C HIS A 77 26.14 1.29 12.98
N CYS A 78 25.87 1.59 14.26
CA CYS A 78 26.93 1.95 15.24
C CYS A 78 26.95 1.06 16.49
N GLY A 79 26.00 0.13 16.64
CA GLY A 79 25.93 -0.79 17.78
C GLY A 79 25.40 -0.18 19.09
N MET A 80 25.06 1.12 19.10
CA MET A 80 24.49 1.77 20.29
C MET A 80 23.10 1.21 20.60
N VAL A 81 22.85 1.01 21.89
CA VAL A 81 21.58 0.54 22.41
C VAL A 81 20.72 1.75 22.80
N ASP A 82 19.54 1.85 22.20
CA ASP A 82 18.54 2.88 22.46
C ASP A 82 17.34 2.27 23.21
N ASP A 83 16.83 2.97 24.22
CA ASP A 83 15.63 2.53 24.95
C ASP A 83 14.37 2.61 24.07
N GLY A 84 14.43 3.35 22.97
CA GLY A 84 13.37 3.43 21.97
C GLY A 84 12.07 4.05 22.49
N TYR A 85 10.98 3.78 21.78
CA TYR A 85 9.64 4.21 22.12
C TYR A 85 8.92 3.03 22.75
N ARG A 86 8.23 3.28 23.86
CA ARG A 86 7.24 2.35 24.41
C ARG A 86 5.88 2.72 23.83
N LEU A 87 5.46 2.04 22.77
CA LEU A 87 4.20 2.35 22.11
C LEU A 87 3.03 1.63 22.78
N GLY A 88 3.31 0.55 23.52
CA GLY A 88 2.32 -0.25 24.22
C GLY A 88 1.77 -1.36 23.33
N ASP A 89 1.00 -2.27 23.93
CA ASP A 89 0.35 -3.36 23.19
C ASP A 89 -0.56 -2.80 22.08
N ASP A 90 -0.49 -3.40 20.89
CA ASP A 90 -1.27 -3.04 19.70
C ASP A 90 -1.26 -1.53 19.36
N PRO A 91 -0.09 -0.95 19.07
CA PRO A 91 0.03 0.50 18.94
C PRO A 91 -0.68 1.01 17.68
N ALA A 92 -1.44 2.10 17.83
CA ALA A 92 -2.10 2.79 16.72
C ALA A 92 -1.59 4.22 16.54
N ILE A 93 -1.40 4.65 15.30
CA ILE A 93 -0.71 5.89 14.95
C ILE A 93 -1.57 6.80 14.08
N CYS A 94 -1.40 8.12 14.18
CA CYS A 94 -2.14 9.06 13.35
C CYS A 94 -1.55 9.14 11.93
N TYR A 95 -2.37 9.60 10.98
CA TYR A 95 -1.97 9.72 9.57
C TYR A 95 -0.69 10.57 9.35
N PRO A 96 -0.49 11.72 10.05
CA PRO A 96 0.77 12.46 9.94
C PRO A 96 2.00 11.67 10.40
N CYS A 97 1.87 10.79 11.40
CA CYS A 97 3.00 9.98 11.87
C CYS A 97 3.37 8.89 10.87
N LEU A 98 2.38 8.29 10.20
CA LEU A 98 2.65 7.32 9.15
C LEU A 98 3.28 8.01 7.93
N SER A 99 2.63 9.04 7.38
CA SER A 99 3.12 9.77 6.19
C SER A 99 4.49 10.44 6.37
N SER A 100 4.84 10.85 7.59
CA SER A 100 6.19 11.36 7.91
C SER A 100 7.25 10.28 8.10
N GLY A 101 6.90 9.00 7.94
CA GLY A 101 7.83 7.88 8.00
C GLY A 101 8.25 7.44 9.39
N ARG A 102 7.40 7.64 10.42
CA ARG A 102 7.66 7.09 11.77
C ARG A 102 7.29 5.62 11.90
N ALA A 103 6.50 5.11 10.97
CA ALA A 103 6.25 3.70 10.76
C ALA A 103 6.20 3.42 9.26
N ALA A 104 6.30 2.16 8.90
CA ALA A 104 6.11 1.68 7.55
C ALA A 104 5.26 0.40 7.58
N LEU A 105 4.35 0.28 6.62
CA LEU A 105 3.49 -0.87 6.42
C LEU A 105 4.05 -1.66 5.24
N THR A 106 4.47 -2.91 5.48
CA THR A 106 4.91 -3.79 4.40
C THR A 106 3.79 -3.93 3.37
N LYS A 107 4.14 -3.86 2.07
CA LYS A 107 3.18 -3.97 0.97
C LYS A 107 3.49 -5.16 0.10
N ASP A 108 2.47 -5.94 -0.19
CA ASP A 108 2.50 -6.88 -1.30
C ASP A 108 2.13 -6.15 -2.60
N THR A 109 2.84 -6.48 -3.66
CA THR A 109 2.75 -5.80 -4.96
C THR A 109 2.88 -6.81 -6.09
N GLU A 110 2.51 -6.42 -7.32
CA GLU A 110 2.71 -7.27 -8.50
C GLU A 110 4.19 -7.62 -8.77
N PHE A 111 5.13 -6.94 -8.09
CA PHE A 111 6.58 -7.18 -8.14
C PHE A 111 7.15 -7.73 -6.84
N GLY A 112 6.28 -8.26 -5.98
CA GLY A 112 6.63 -8.88 -4.71
C GLY A 112 6.56 -7.90 -3.56
N MET A 113 6.86 -8.43 -2.37
CA MET A 113 6.79 -7.68 -1.11
C MET A 113 7.75 -6.48 -1.12
N VAL A 114 7.34 -5.41 -0.45
CA VAL A 114 8.14 -4.20 -0.20
C VAL A 114 8.09 -3.91 1.29
N THR A 115 9.18 -4.24 2.00
CA THR A 115 9.40 -3.81 3.39
C THR A 115 10.01 -2.40 3.42
N TRP A 116 10.12 -1.78 4.61
CA TRP A 116 10.85 -0.51 4.74
C TRP A 116 12.30 -0.59 4.24
N SER A 117 12.98 -1.71 4.54
CA SER A 117 14.37 -1.91 4.12
C SER A 117 14.50 -2.04 2.61
N ASP A 118 13.52 -2.66 1.94
CA ASP A 118 13.47 -2.78 0.49
C ASP A 118 13.19 -1.42 -0.15
N ALA A 119 12.26 -0.66 0.43
CA ALA A 119 11.96 0.71 0.02
C ALA A 119 13.19 1.62 0.10
N MET A 120 13.96 1.56 1.20
CA MET A 120 15.20 2.32 1.36
C MET A 120 16.26 1.99 0.29
N ARG A 121 16.29 0.74 -0.18
CA ARG A 121 17.22 0.28 -1.23
C ARG A 121 16.72 0.59 -2.65
N GLY A 122 15.46 0.98 -2.81
CA GLY A 122 14.86 1.23 -4.12
C GLY A 122 14.69 -0.04 -4.95
N ARG A 123 14.32 -1.14 -4.30
CA ARG A 123 14.07 -2.43 -4.98
C ARG A 123 12.92 -3.16 -4.29
N THR A 124 12.13 -3.90 -5.04
CA THR A 124 11.18 -4.86 -4.47
C THR A 124 11.91 -6.12 -3.99
N HIS A 125 11.20 -7.01 -3.28
CA HIS A 125 11.71 -8.35 -2.97
C HIS A 125 11.84 -9.21 -4.24
N GLY A 126 10.97 -8.97 -5.23
CA GLY A 126 10.90 -9.72 -6.48
C GLY A 126 9.83 -10.80 -6.46
N VAL A 127 9.63 -11.41 -7.63
CA VAL A 127 8.72 -12.56 -7.82
C VAL A 127 9.38 -13.58 -8.73
N PRO A 128 9.04 -14.88 -8.60
CA PRO A 128 9.52 -15.90 -9.52
C PRO A 128 8.92 -15.69 -10.92
N GLY A 129 9.72 -15.94 -11.95
CA GLY A 129 9.25 -15.94 -13.33
C GLY A 129 8.94 -14.56 -13.94
N LEU A 130 9.32 -13.46 -13.28
CA LEU A 130 9.18 -12.12 -13.85
C LEU A 130 9.94 -12.04 -15.18
N ALA A 131 9.23 -11.69 -16.26
CA ALA A 131 9.84 -11.59 -17.58
C ALA A 131 10.89 -10.48 -17.60
N ARG A 132 12.06 -10.75 -18.22
CA ARG A 132 13.19 -9.80 -18.28
C ARG A 132 12.89 -8.47 -19.00
N THR A 133 11.70 -8.33 -19.58
CA THR A 133 11.32 -7.24 -20.49
C THR A 133 10.10 -6.46 -20.02
N GLN A 134 9.86 -6.34 -18.72
CA GLN A 134 8.74 -5.53 -18.24
C GLN A 134 8.90 -4.07 -18.69
N PRO A 135 8.07 -3.57 -19.63
CA PRO A 135 8.34 -2.28 -20.26
C PRO A 135 8.28 -1.14 -19.24
N GLY A 136 9.29 -0.28 -19.24
CA GLY A 136 9.36 0.87 -18.33
C GLY A 136 9.91 0.56 -16.93
N PHE A 137 10.37 -0.67 -16.66
CA PHE A 137 10.98 -1.04 -15.39
C PHE A 137 12.39 -1.61 -15.59
N SER A 138 13.30 -1.23 -14.68
CA SER A 138 14.65 -1.80 -14.64
C SER A 138 14.68 -2.97 -13.68
N LEU A 139 15.09 -4.15 -14.15
CA LEU A 139 15.13 -5.36 -13.33
C LEU A 139 16.50 -5.53 -12.68
N ALA A 140 16.52 -6.10 -11.48
CA ALA A 140 17.74 -6.60 -10.86
C ALA A 140 18.12 -7.97 -11.43
N ASP A 141 19.36 -8.38 -11.21
CA ASP A 141 19.75 -9.76 -11.49
C ASP A 141 18.94 -10.74 -10.62
N PRO A 142 18.54 -11.91 -11.15
CA PRO A 142 17.86 -12.92 -10.36
C PRO A 142 18.72 -13.34 -9.17
N ASP A 143 18.10 -13.55 -8.02
CA ASP A 143 18.77 -14.16 -6.87
C ASP A 143 19.01 -15.67 -7.09
N PRO A 144 19.70 -16.37 -6.17
CA PRO A 144 19.97 -17.80 -6.29
C PRO A 144 18.72 -18.68 -6.44
N ASP A 145 17.56 -18.21 -5.96
CA ASP A 145 16.27 -18.91 -6.04
C ASP A 145 15.48 -18.51 -7.30
N GLY A 146 16.06 -17.66 -8.16
CA GLY A 146 15.48 -17.21 -9.42
C GLY A 146 14.46 -16.09 -9.27
N TRP A 147 14.39 -15.44 -8.10
CA TRP A 147 13.50 -14.29 -7.88
C TRP A 147 14.09 -13.05 -8.53
N VAL A 148 13.26 -12.35 -9.29
CA VAL A 148 13.68 -11.16 -10.02
C VAL A 148 13.01 -9.94 -9.40
N ALA A 149 13.83 -9.06 -8.81
CA ALA A 149 13.37 -7.80 -8.24
C ALA A 149 13.25 -6.70 -9.29
N VAL A 150 12.39 -5.73 -9.02
CA VAL A 150 12.28 -4.50 -9.82
C VAL A 150 12.93 -3.33 -9.08
N ASN A 151 13.79 -2.60 -9.77
CA ASN A 151 14.39 -1.37 -9.27
C ASN A 151 13.39 -0.23 -9.44
N ILE A 152 13.04 0.42 -8.33
CA ILE A 152 12.07 1.52 -8.25
C ILE A 152 12.68 2.59 -7.34
N PRO A 153 12.63 3.89 -7.70
CA PRO A 153 13.25 4.93 -6.89
C PRO A 153 12.85 4.84 -5.39
N PRO A 154 13.79 4.95 -4.43
CA PRO A 154 13.49 4.80 -3.01
C PRO A 154 12.34 5.68 -2.51
N ASN A 155 12.24 6.92 -3.00
CA ASN A 155 11.17 7.85 -2.62
C ASN A 155 9.78 7.36 -3.05
N VAL A 156 9.65 6.60 -4.14
CA VAL A 156 8.38 6.01 -4.58
C VAL A 156 7.99 4.86 -3.66
N LEU A 157 8.93 3.96 -3.35
CA LEU A 157 8.67 2.83 -2.46
C LEU A 157 8.45 3.27 -1.00
N LEU A 158 9.12 4.34 -0.55
CA LEU A 158 8.90 4.93 0.77
C LEU A 158 7.49 5.52 0.87
N GLU A 159 7.01 6.25 -0.16
CA GLU A 159 5.63 6.72 -0.19
C GLU A 159 4.64 5.55 -0.11
N LEU A 160 4.90 4.46 -0.82
CA LEU A 160 4.08 3.25 -0.82
C LEU A 160 3.99 2.63 0.59
N VAL A 161 5.11 2.40 1.27
CA VAL A 161 5.08 1.81 2.62
C VAL A 161 4.59 2.79 3.70
N HIS A 162 4.52 4.09 3.41
CA HIS A 162 3.89 5.09 4.29
C HIS A 162 2.42 5.35 3.93
N THR A 163 1.84 4.55 3.05
CA THR A 163 0.43 4.59 2.68
C THR A 163 -0.34 3.44 3.37
N PRO A 164 -1.60 3.63 3.83
CA PRO A 164 -2.43 2.55 4.36
C PRO A 164 -2.66 1.42 3.36
N THR A 165 -3.02 0.24 3.83
CA THR A 165 -3.36 -0.90 2.99
C THR A 165 -4.85 -0.90 2.75
N TYR A 166 -5.30 -1.13 1.52
CA TYR A 166 -6.74 -1.30 1.30
C TYR A 166 -7.16 -2.69 1.80
N ARG A 167 -8.42 -2.81 2.23
CA ARG A 167 -8.97 -4.08 2.68
C ARG A 167 -9.24 -5.00 1.49
N THR A 168 -8.93 -6.28 1.65
CA THR A 168 -9.07 -7.33 0.65
C THR A 168 -9.16 -8.67 1.37
N TYR A 169 -9.66 -9.73 0.71
CA TYR A 169 -9.85 -11.02 1.35
C TYR A 169 -8.68 -11.99 1.10
N GLN A 170 -8.21 -12.10 -0.15
CA GLN A 170 -7.19 -13.09 -0.55
C GLN A 170 -5.77 -12.55 -0.52
N GLY A 171 -5.59 -11.23 -0.46
CA GLY A 171 -4.28 -10.63 -0.37
C GLY A 171 -4.20 -9.32 -1.12
N VAL A 172 -3.24 -8.51 -0.69
CA VAL A 172 -2.99 -7.20 -1.26
C VAL A 172 -2.06 -7.37 -2.46
N GLU A 173 -2.35 -6.66 -3.53
CA GLU A 173 -1.49 -6.53 -4.70
C GLU A 173 -1.52 -5.07 -5.14
N TRP A 174 -0.54 -4.29 -4.67
CA TRP A 174 -0.37 -2.92 -5.15
C TRP A 174 0.19 -2.91 -6.58
N LEU A 175 -0.41 -2.09 -7.45
CA LEU A 175 -0.04 -2.00 -8.86
C LEU A 175 0.91 -0.82 -9.15
N PHE A 176 1.76 -1.00 -10.15
CA PHE A 176 2.70 -0.02 -10.66
C PHE A 176 2.43 0.32 -12.12
N CYS A 177 2.78 1.53 -12.52
CA CYS A 177 2.76 1.97 -13.92
C CYS A 177 3.76 3.10 -14.09
N CYS A 178 4.43 3.20 -15.25
CA CYS A 178 5.41 4.27 -15.51
C CYS A 178 6.49 4.41 -14.41
N ALA A 179 6.96 3.28 -13.86
CA ALA A 179 7.92 3.23 -12.75
C ALA A 179 7.47 3.94 -11.45
N THR A 180 6.16 4.16 -11.26
CA THR A 180 5.57 4.68 -10.02
C THR A 180 4.51 3.72 -9.47
N ALA A 181 4.35 3.70 -8.14
CA ALA A 181 3.18 3.10 -7.52
C ALA A 181 1.92 3.85 -7.98
N MET A 182 0.86 3.12 -8.30
CA MET A 182 -0.41 3.71 -8.73
C MET A 182 -1.24 4.16 -7.52
N LEU A 183 -2.13 5.12 -7.76
CA LEU A 183 -3.10 5.63 -6.78
C LEU A 183 -4.24 4.64 -6.59
N TYR A 184 -4.45 4.13 -5.38
CA TYR A 184 -5.62 3.31 -5.07
C TYR A 184 -6.90 4.16 -5.08
N CYS A 185 -7.83 3.82 -5.96
CA CYS A 185 -9.06 4.56 -6.23
C CYS A 185 -10.28 4.03 -5.45
N GLY A 186 -10.12 2.91 -4.75
CA GLY A 186 -11.21 2.23 -4.04
C GLY A 186 -11.63 0.93 -4.70
N GLU A 187 -12.58 0.28 -4.05
CA GLU A 187 -13.34 -0.83 -4.61
C GLU A 187 -14.46 -0.28 -5.49
N TRP A 188 -14.58 -0.78 -6.72
CA TRP A 188 -15.55 -0.29 -7.69
C TRP A 188 -16.79 -1.17 -7.77
N THR A 189 -17.93 -0.51 -7.81
CA THR A 189 -19.26 -1.08 -8.09
C THR A 189 -19.63 -0.85 -9.56
N LYS A 190 -20.72 -1.46 -10.04
CA LYS A 190 -21.24 -1.18 -11.39
C LYS A 190 -21.51 0.30 -11.62
N THR A 191 -21.99 1.00 -10.60
CA THR A 191 -22.21 2.45 -10.65
C THR A 191 -20.91 3.20 -10.96
N ASP A 192 -19.78 2.74 -10.45
CA ASP A 192 -18.49 3.38 -10.68
C ASP A 192 -17.99 3.15 -12.10
N PHE A 193 -18.12 1.93 -12.63
CA PHE A 193 -17.79 1.62 -14.04
C PHE A 193 -18.65 2.46 -15.01
N ILE A 194 -19.95 2.55 -14.76
CA ILE A 194 -20.89 3.35 -15.57
C ILE A 194 -20.50 4.83 -15.57
N ASN A 195 -20.01 5.35 -14.45
CA ASN A 195 -19.67 6.77 -14.30
C ASN A 195 -18.23 7.10 -14.73
N HIS A 196 -17.34 6.11 -14.86
CA HIS A 196 -15.91 6.34 -15.12
C HIS A 196 -15.64 6.90 -16.53
N LYS A 197 -16.24 6.30 -17.56
CA LYS A 197 -16.09 6.71 -18.96
C LYS A 197 -17.41 6.58 -19.71
N THR A 198 -17.59 7.39 -20.74
CA THR A 198 -18.68 7.24 -21.71
C THR A 198 -18.43 5.98 -22.55
N GLY A 199 -19.36 5.04 -22.55
CA GLY A 199 -19.24 3.81 -23.32
C GLY A 199 -19.93 2.63 -22.66
N ASP A 200 -19.59 1.43 -23.11
CA ASP A 200 -20.03 0.18 -22.51
C ASP A 200 -19.23 -0.11 -21.22
N PRO A 201 -19.86 -0.14 -20.03
CA PRO A 201 -19.15 -0.37 -18.77
C PRO A 201 -18.53 -1.78 -18.68
N GLU A 202 -19.05 -2.77 -19.41
CA GLU A 202 -18.44 -4.10 -19.47
C GLU A 202 -17.08 -4.06 -20.20
N ALA A 203 -16.99 -3.27 -21.28
CA ALA A 203 -15.72 -3.04 -21.97
C ALA A 203 -14.71 -2.31 -21.06
N VAL A 204 -15.18 -1.41 -20.18
CA VAL A 204 -14.31 -0.75 -19.19
C VAL A 204 -13.79 -1.76 -18.16
N LEU A 205 -14.61 -2.69 -17.68
CA LEU A 205 -14.16 -3.77 -16.79
C LEU A 205 -13.02 -4.56 -17.44
N ILE A 206 -13.19 -4.95 -18.71
CA ILE A 206 -12.17 -5.71 -19.46
C ILE A 206 -10.89 -4.89 -19.69
N GLU A 207 -11.01 -3.58 -19.90
CA GLU A 207 -9.84 -2.67 -20.04
C GLU A 207 -9.04 -2.56 -18.72
N VAL A 208 -9.73 -2.46 -17.59
CA VAL A 208 -9.11 -2.19 -16.28
C VAL A 208 -8.46 -3.44 -15.69
N PHE A 209 -9.08 -4.60 -15.83
CA PHE A 209 -8.64 -5.83 -15.15
C PHE A 209 -8.10 -6.84 -16.15
N GLU A 210 -6.79 -7.07 -16.11
CA GLU A 210 -6.13 -8.03 -16.99
C GLU A 210 -6.64 -9.45 -16.73
N GLY A 211 -6.95 -10.20 -17.80
CA GLY A 211 -7.43 -11.59 -17.70
C GLY A 211 -8.92 -11.76 -17.36
N THR A 212 -9.68 -10.67 -17.26
CA THR A 212 -11.14 -10.76 -17.03
C THR A 212 -11.91 -11.28 -18.24
N GLN A 213 -13.11 -11.78 -17.97
CA GLN A 213 -14.03 -12.35 -18.96
C GLN A 213 -15.39 -11.63 -18.88
N PRO A 214 -16.15 -11.55 -20.00
CA PRO A 214 -17.47 -10.93 -20.06
C PRO A 214 -18.41 -11.30 -18.89
N TRP A 215 -18.43 -12.58 -18.50
CA TRP A 215 -19.31 -13.06 -17.43
C TRP A 215 -19.03 -12.44 -16.05
N MET A 216 -17.82 -11.91 -15.82
CA MET A 216 -17.44 -11.28 -14.55
C MET A 216 -18.20 -9.98 -14.30
N TRP A 217 -18.74 -9.33 -15.33
CA TRP A 217 -19.62 -8.18 -15.16
C TRP A 217 -20.82 -8.49 -14.25
N ASN A 218 -21.32 -9.73 -14.29
CA ASN A 218 -22.42 -10.16 -13.43
C ASN A 218 -22.01 -10.35 -11.97
N GLN A 219 -20.71 -10.44 -11.69
CA GLN A 219 -20.15 -10.54 -10.34
C GLN A 219 -19.80 -9.17 -9.74
N VAL A 220 -19.78 -8.10 -10.56
CA VAL A 220 -19.55 -6.75 -10.04
C VAL A 220 -20.74 -6.34 -9.15
N PRO A 221 -20.51 -5.90 -7.91
CA PRO A 221 -21.59 -5.48 -7.02
C PRO A 221 -22.31 -4.24 -7.58
N ASN A 222 -23.63 -4.16 -7.42
CA ASN A 222 -24.41 -3.00 -7.87
C ASN A 222 -24.13 -1.76 -6.99
N ASP A 223 -23.88 -2.01 -5.70
CA ASP A 223 -23.60 -1.01 -4.67
C ASP A 223 -22.68 -1.60 -3.58
N PRO A 224 -22.04 -0.77 -2.73
CA PRO A 224 -21.05 -1.24 -1.77
C PRO A 224 -21.60 -2.14 -0.64
N GLN A 225 -22.93 -2.24 -0.47
CA GLN A 225 -23.56 -3.10 0.55
C GLN A 225 -23.97 -4.46 -0.03
N HIS A 226 -23.90 -4.62 -1.35
CA HIS A 226 -24.30 -5.85 -2.02
C HIS A 226 -23.10 -6.78 -2.17
N ASP A 227 -23.05 -7.81 -1.34
CA ASP A 227 -22.01 -8.83 -1.40
C ASP A 227 -22.27 -9.81 -2.56
N THR A 228 -21.36 -9.83 -3.53
CA THR A 228 -21.35 -10.79 -4.64
C THR A 228 -20.33 -11.91 -4.44
N GLY A 229 -19.58 -11.89 -3.34
CA GLY A 229 -18.40 -12.73 -3.13
C GLY A 229 -17.19 -12.32 -3.96
N TRP A 230 -17.17 -11.10 -4.51
CA TRP A 230 -16.07 -10.57 -5.32
C TRP A 230 -15.78 -9.09 -5.03
N GLY A 231 -14.51 -8.76 -4.80
CA GLY A 231 -14.01 -7.40 -4.68
C GLY A 231 -13.26 -6.96 -5.94
N PHE A 232 -13.50 -5.72 -6.39
CA PHE A 232 -12.87 -5.15 -7.60
C PHE A 232 -12.05 -3.90 -7.24
N TYR A 233 -10.74 -4.05 -7.03
CA TYR A 233 -9.86 -3.00 -6.52
C TYR A 233 -9.21 -2.24 -7.68
N VAL A 234 -9.42 -0.92 -7.74
CA VAL A 234 -9.00 -0.11 -8.89
C VAL A 234 -7.90 0.88 -8.53
N PHE A 235 -6.98 1.08 -9.47
CA PHE A 235 -5.83 1.97 -9.38
C PHE A 235 -5.73 2.87 -10.61
N GLU A 236 -5.26 4.11 -10.42
CA GLU A 236 -4.99 5.08 -11.50
C GLU A 236 -3.51 5.48 -11.49
N CYS A 237 -2.88 5.50 -12.67
CA CYS A 237 -1.52 6.03 -12.82
C CYS A 237 -1.57 7.55 -12.95
N GLU A 238 -0.96 8.28 -12.01
CA GLU A 238 -0.95 9.74 -12.03
C GLU A 238 -0.21 10.35 -13.25
N LEU A 239 0.69 9.58 -13.89
CA LEU A 239 1.49 10.07 -15.02
C LEU A 239 0.80 9.92 -16.37
N CYS A 240 0.16 8.78 -16.62
CA CYS A 240 -0.47 8.47 -17.91
C CYS A 240 -2.00 8.35 -17.86
N ASN A 241 -2.60 8.47 -16.68
CA ASN A 241 -4.04 8.26 -16.42
C ASN A 241 -4.55 6.86 -16.82
N ARG A 242 -3.65 5.87 -16.96
CA ARG A 242 -4.07 4.48 -17.17
C ARG A 242 -4.71 3.96 -15.89
N THR A 243 -5.88 3.35 -16.04
CA THR A 243 -6.57 2.63 -14.96
C THR A 243 -6.20 1.15 -15.05
N ARG A 244 -5.90 0.53 -13.91
CA ARG A 244 -5.68 -0.92 -13.77
C ARG A 244 -6.41 -1.40 -12.52
N GLY A 245 -6.66 -2.70 -12.41
CA GLY A 245 -7.21 -3.29 -11.20
C GLY A 245 -6.90 -4.77 -11.10
N HIS A 246 -7.11 -5.30 -9.91
CA HIS A 246 -7.14 -6.73 -9.63
C HIS A 246 -8.39 -7.05 -8.82
N PHE A 247 -8.80 -8.30 -8.82
CA PHE A 247 -10.02 -8.75 -8.16
C PHE A 247 -9.75 -10.00 -7.33
N ASP A 248 -10.46 -10.15 -6.22
CA ASP A 248 -10.42 -11.35 -5.39
C ASP A 248 -11.83 -11.80 -4.98
N MET A 249 -11.93 -13.03 -4.48
CA MET A 249 -13.20 -13.52 -3.91
C MET A 249 -13.28 -13.11 -2.44
N THR A 250 -14.38 -12.48 -2.03
CA THR A 250 -14.64 -11.97 -0.67
C THR A 250 -15.42 -12.93 0.22
#